data_AF-A0A4U9HX13-F1
#
_entry.id   AF-A0A4U9HX13-F1
#
_cell.length_a   1.000
_cell.length_b   1.000
_cell.length_c   1.000
_cell.angle_alpha   90.00
_cell.angle_beta   90.00
_cell.angle_gamma   90.00
#
_symmetry.space_group_name_H-M   'P 1'
#
loop_
_entity.id
_entity.type
_entity.pdbx_description
1 polymer ?
#
loop_
_entity_poly.entity_id
_entity_poly.type
_entity_poly.pdbx_seq_one_letter_code
_entity_poly.pdbx_strand_id
1 'polypeptide(L)'
;MTKHLNLDSEARGDRDLIAIRAAMNILEKWGCSTEQQQNILQLSRAALYKYRQKETKTASLTHDQLTRISYLLNMHSALRIVFSNPGERLRIHDHGKPQCLLQWGNAIIPD
;
A
#
# COMPACT_ATOMS: atom_id res chain seq x y z
N MET A 1 20.59 26.01 -18.22
CA MET A 1 19.63 26.10 -17.10
C MET A 1 18.51 25.04 -17.13
N THR A 2 18.45 24.15 -18.12
CA THR A 2 17.34 23.20 -18.32
C THR A 2 17.53 21.81 -17.70
N LYS A 3 18.76 21.44 -17.29
CA LYS A 3 19.05 20.09 -16.77
C LYS A 3 18.51 19.83 -15.35
N HIS A 4 18.43 20.85 -14.50
CA HIS A 4 18.06 20.66 -13.09
C HIS A 4 16.58 20.29 -12.92
N LEU A 5 15.69 20.94 -13.67
CA LEU A 5 14.24 20.70 -13.63
C LEU A 5 13.84 19.28 -14.08
N ASN A 6 14.67 18.61 -14.89
CA ASN A 6 14.38 17.27 -15.40
C ASN A 6 14.79 16.16 -14.42
N LEU A 7 15.86 16.38 -13.63
CA LEU A 7 16.29 15.41 -12.63
C LEU A 7 15.29 15.33 -11.47
N ASP A 8 14.76 16.48 -11.04
CA ASP A 8 13.80 16.56 -9.95
C ASP A 8 12.45 15.92 -10.31
N SER A 9 12.03 16.02 -11.58
CA SER A 9 10.79 15.41 -12.08
C SER A 9 10.92 13.89 -12.26
N GLU A 10 12.06 13.41 -12.77
CA GLU A 10 12.35 11.97 -12.91
C GLU A 10 12.43 11.29 -11.52
N ALA A 11 13.15 11.89 -10.58
CA ALA A 11 13.25 11.38 -9.21
C ALA A 11 11.92 11.42 -8.46
N ARG A 12 11.04 12.40 -8.74
CA ARG A 12 9.68 12.39 -8.23
C ARG A 12 8.87 11.24 -8.82
N GLY A 13 8.96 11.04 -10.13
CA GLY A 13 8.18 10.02 -10.82
C GLY A 13 8.53 8.58 -10.41
N ASP A 14 9.80 8.32 -10.10
CA ASP A 14 10.24 7.03 -9.55
C ASP A 14 9.70 6.82 -8.12
N ARG A 15 9.78 7.84 -7.26
CA ARG A 15 9.20 7.79 -5.90
C ARG A 15 7.69 7.53 -5.92
N ASP A 16 6.98 8.22 -6.79
CA ASP A 16 5.54 8.04 -6.99
C ASP A 16 5.22 6.59 -7.41
N LEU A 17 6.03 6.01 -8.31
CA LEU A 17 5.85 4.65 -8.78
C LEU A 17 6.12 3.60 -7.69
N ILE A 18 7.18 3.80 -6.90
CA ILE A 18 7.51 2.94 -5.76
C ILE A 18 6.37 2.98 -4.73
N ALA A 19 5.89 4.18 -4.40
CA ALA A 19 4.83 4.39 -3.42
C ALA A 19 3.52 3.70 -3.82
N ILE A 20 3.06 3.87 -5.07
CA ILE A 20 1.81 3.25 -5.52
C ILE A 20 1.93 1.73 -5.60
N ARG A 21 3.07 1.18 -6.05
CA ARG A 21 3.29 -0.27 -6.09
C ARG A 21 3.30 -0.87 -4.69
N ALA A 22 3.94 -0.20 -3.72
CA ALA A 22 3.90 -0.64 -2.32
C ALA A 22 2.46 -0.68 -1.79
N ALA A 23 1.66 0.37 -2.06
CA ALA A 23 0.26 0.42 -1.66
C ALA A 23 -0.59 -0.69 -2.31
N MET A 24 -0.41 -0.95 -3.61
CA MET A 24 -1.10 -2.04 -4.30
C MET A 24 -0.75 -3.41 -3.71
N ASN A 25 0.52 -3.65 -3.37
CA ASN A 25 0.96 -4.89 -2.76
C ASN A 25 0.34 -5.10 -1.38
N ILE A 26 0.24 -4.05 -0.56
CA ILE A 26 -0.42 -4.11 0.75
C ILE A 26 -1.91 -4.46 0.58
N LEU A 27 -2.62 -3.73 -0.28
CA LEU A 27 -4.05 -3.96 -0.52
C LEU A 27 -4.32 -5.36 -1.08
N GLU A 28 -3.45 -5.88 -1.93
CA GLU A 28 -3.53 -7.23 -2.45
C GLU A 28 -3.37 -8.27 -1.33
N LYS A 29 -2.40 -8.09 -0.43
CA LYS A 29 -2.23 -8.95 0.75
C LYS A 29 -3.40 -8.84 1.73
N TRP A 30 -4.06 -7.68 1.82
CA TRP A 30 -5.28 -7.48 2.60
C TRP A 30 -6.54 -8.05 1.92
N GLY A 31 -6.41 -8.66 0.74
CA GLY A 31 -7.51 -9.29 0.01
C GLY A 31 -8.43 -8.31 -0.72
N CYS A 32 -8.00 -7.06 -0.94
CA CYS A 32 -8.82 -6.09 -1.65
C CYS A 32 -8.93 -6.41 -3.14
N SER A 33 -10.15 -6.39 -3.67
CA SER A 33 -10.44 -6.55 -5.10
C SER A 33 -9.86 -5.41 -5.93
N THR A 34 -9.71 -5.62 -7.24
CA THR A 34 -9.23 -4.57 -8.16
C THR A 34 -10.12 -3.31 -8.13
N GLU A 35 -11.43 -3.47 -7.94
CA GLU A 35 -12.37 -2.35 -7.81
C GLU A 35 -12.15 -1.60 -6.49
N GLN A 36 -12.00 -2.32 -5.38
CA GLN A 36 -11.70 -1.72 -4.09
C GLN A 36 -10.37 -0.95 -4.13
N GLN A 37 -9.34 -1.50 -4.78
CA GLN A 37 -8.06 -0.82 -4.96
C GLN A 37 -8.18 0.49 -5.75
N GLN A 38 -8.96 0.49 -6.84
CA GLN A 38 -9.24 1.71 -7.62
C GLN A 38 -9.91 2.77 -6.76
N ASN A 39 -10.92 2.39 -5.98
CA ASN A 39 -11.68 3.31 -5.14
C ASN A 39 -10.84 3.86 -3.98
N ILE A 40 -10.05 3.02 -3.31
CA ILE A 40 -9.19 3.41 -2.19
C ILE A 40 -8.08 4.37 -2.68
N LEU A 41 -7.41 4.01 -3.76
CA LEU A 41 -6.27 4.76 -4.31
C LEU A 41 -6.68 5.90 -5.24
N GLN A 42 -7.98 6.06 -5.53
CA GLN A 42 -8.51 7.02 -6.49
C GLN A 42 -7.78 6.93 -7.85
N LEU A 43 -7.68 5.70 -8.37
CA LEU A 43 -7.06 5.41 -9.65
C LEU A 43 -8.11 4.95 -10.66
N SER A 44 -7.95 5.40 -11.91
CA SER A 44 -8.67 4.78 -13.02
C SER A 44 -8.18 3.35 -13.24
N ARG A 45 -9.04 2.51 -13.83
CA ARG A 45 -8.69 1.14 -14.21
C ARG A 45 -7.41 1.08 -15.02
N ALA A 46 -7.30 1.94 -16.04
CA ALA A 46 -6.13 2.01 -16.91
C ALA A 46 -4.85 2.39 -16.13
N ALA A 47 -4.92 3.37 -15.22
CA ALA A 47 -3.79 3.76 -14.40
C ALA A 47 -3.35 2.63 -13.46
N LEU A 48 -4.31 1.92 -12.85
CA LEU A 48 -4.02 0.78 -11.98
C LEU A 48 -3.24 -0.31 -12.74
N TYR A 49 -3.72 -0.74 -13.92
CA TYR A 49 -3.01 -1.73 -14.73
C TYR A 49 -1.66 -1.22 -15.27
N LYS A 50 -1.56 0.07 -15.61
CA LYS A 50 -0.30 0.69 -16.01
C LYS A 50 0.75 0.61 -14.91
N TYR A 51 0.42 0.94 -13.68
CA TYR A 51 1.41 0.95 -12.59
C TYR A 51 1.84 -0.45 -12.13
N ARG A 52 1.01 -1.48 -12.41
CA ARG A 52 1.37 -2.89 -12.18
C ARG A 52 2.33 -3.47 -13.22
N GLN A 53 2.35 -2.93 -14.42
CA GLN A 53 3.25 -3.34 -15.50
C GLN A 53 4.71 -3.08 -15.11
N LYS A 54 5.60 -4.05 -15.37
CA LYS A 54 7.04 -3.98 -15.01
C LYS A 54 7.78 -2.94 -15.87
N GLU A 55 7.32 -2.76 -17.11
CA GLU A 55 7.81 -1.83 -18.11
C GLU A 55 7.53 -0.36 -17.76
N THR A 56 6.59 -0.09 -16.84
CA THR A 56 6.35 1.26 -16.35
C THR A 56 7.52 1.74 -15.51
N LYS A 57 8.12 2.86 -15.93
CA LYS A 57 9.32 3.48 -15.33
C LYS A 57 9.03 4.68 -14.44
N THR A 58 7.86 5.29 -14.56
CA THR A 58 7.49 6.50 -13.81
C THR A 58 5.98 6.57 -13.59
N ALA A 59 5.59 7.16 -12.48
CA ALA A 59 4.21 7.54 -12.18
C ALA A 59 4.11 9.04 -11.95
N SER A 60 2.89 9.57 -12.04
CA SER A 60 2.60 10.94 -11.66
C SER A 60 1.34 10.89 -10.82
N LEU A 61 1.51 11.06 -9.51
CA LEU A 61 0.43 10.99 -8.56
C LEU A 61 -0.02 12.39 -8.15
N THR A 62 -1.32 12.53 -7.94
CA THR A 62 -1.90 13.74 -7.35
C THR A 62 -1.58 13.80 -5.86
N HIS A 63 -1.74 14.98 -5.26
CA HIS A 63 -1.56 15.13 -3.82
C HIS A 63 -2.54 14.25 -3.02
N ASP A 64 -3.80 14.14 -3.44
CA ASP A 64 -4.78 13.27 -2.79
C ASP A 64 -4.36 11.79 -2.81
N GLN A 65 -3.84 11.32 -3.95
CA GLN A 65 -3.35 9.94 -4.09
C GLN A 65 -2.16 9.68 -3.16
N LEU A 66 -1.20 10.61 -3.08
CA LEU A 66 -0.06 10.50 -2.15
C LEU A 66 -0.50 10.48 -0.69
N THR A 67 -1.47 11.32 -0.31
CA THR A 67 -2.03 11.36 1.04
C THR A 67 -2.73 10.04 1.41
N ARG A 68 -3.52 9.47 0.50
CA ARG A 68 -4.16 8.16 0.69
C ARG A 68 -3.15 7.03 0.85
N ILE A 69 -2.09 7.02 0.04
CA ILE A 69 -0.99 6.06 0.17
C ILE A 69 -0.32 6.21 1.53
N SER A 70 -0.05 7.44 1.98
CA SER A 70 0.54 7.70 3.31
C SER A 70 -0.31 7.12 4.44
N TYR A 71 -1.64 7.29 4.39
CA TYR A 71 -2.54 6.67 5.35
C TYR A 71 -2.47 5.14 5.33
N LEU A 72 -2.47 4.53 4.15
CA LEU A 72 -2.38 3.08 4.00
C LEU A 72 -1.07 2.52 4.59
N LEU A 73 0.06 3.17 4.28
CA LEU A 73 1.38 2.78 4.80
C LEU A 73 1.47 2.91 6.32
N ASN A 74 0.85 3.95 6.88
CA ASN A 74 0.80 4.17 8.32
C ASN A 74 -0.09 3.13 9.02
N MET A 75 -1.25 2.80 8.44
CA MET A 75 -2.10 1.72 8.95
C MET A 75 -1.35 0.38 8.93
N HIS A 76 -0.68 0.04 7.83
CA HIS A 76 0.14 -1.17 7.75
C HIS A 76 1.25 -1.20 8.82
N SER A 77 1.95 -0.09 9.03
CA SER A 77 3.01 0.01 10.04
C SER A 77 2.45 -0.13 11.47
N ALA A 78 1.33 0.52 11.77
CA ALA A 78 0.68 0.44 13.07
C ALA A 78 0.20 -0.98 13.37
N LEU A 79 -0.45 -1.64 12.41
CA LEU A 79 -0.90 -3.02 12.55
C LEU A 79 0.29 -3.98 12.74
N ARG A 80 1.41 -3.76 12.04
CA ARG A 80 2.63 -4.54 12.25
C ARG A 80 3.12 -4.43 13.70
N ILE A 81 3.19 -3.23 14.26
CA ILE A 81 3.62 -3.03 15.65
C ILE A 81 2.71 -3.79 16.62
N VAL A 82 1.39 -3.62 16.46
CA VAL A 82 0.39 -4.28 17.32
C VAL A 82 0.47 -5.81 17.25
N PHE A 83 0.78 -6.38 16.07
CA PHE A 83 0.82 -7.84 15.88
C PHE A 83 2.21 -8.48 15.95
N SER A 84 3.30 -7.71 15.99
CA SER A 84 4.68 -8.22 16.08
C SER A 84 5.15 -8.51 17.51
N ASN A 85 4.35 -8.23 18.54
CA ASN A 85 4.71 -8.54 19.93
C ASN A 85 4.07 -9.86 20.40
N PRO A 86 4.84 -10.95 20.64
CA PRO A 86 4.30 -12.22 21.12
C PRO A 86 3.67 -12.11 22.52
N GLY A 87 4.07 -11.09 23.31
CA GLY A 87 3.48 -10.79 24.63
C GLY A 87 2.12 -10.10 24.55
N GLU A 88 1.82 -9.36 23.47
CA GLU A 88 0.50 -8.77 23.19
C GLU A 88 -0.45 -9.72 22.45
N ARG A 89 -0.11 -11.01 22.41
CA ARG A 89 -1.12 -12.09 22.38
C ARG A 89 -1.94 -12.12 23.68
N LEU A 90 -2.24 -10.94 24.23
CA LEU A 90 -3.05 -10.73 25.41
C LEU A 90 -4.51 -11.01 25.03
N ARG A 91 -4.97 -12.17 25.50
CA ARG A 91 -6.33 -12.36 26.03
C ARG A 91 -7.50 -12.10 25.08
N ILE A 92 -7.36 -12.46 23.80
CA ILE A 92 -8.51 -12.88 22.99
C ILE A 92 -8.73 -14.40 23.12
N HIS A 93 -8.84 -14.87 24.36
CA HIS A 93 -9.70 -16.00 24.70
C HIS A 93 -11.00 -15.32 25.17
N ASP A 94 -12.18 -15.51 24.60
CA ASP A 94 -12.76 -16.81 24.26
C ASP A 94 -13.97 -16.71 23.29
N HIS A 95 -14.11 -15.62 22.52
CA HIS A 95 -15.20 -15.48 21.56
C HIS A 95 -14.65 -15.19 20.18
N GLY A 96 -14.40 -16.27 19.43
CA GLY A 96 -14.27 -16.29 17.98
C GLY A 96 -13.40 -15.17 17.40
N LYS A 97 -12.10 -15.44 17.20
CA LYS A 97 -11.27 -14.56 16.37
C LYS A 97 -12.02 -14.33 15.04
N PRO A 98 -12.41 -13.09 14.70
CA PRO A 98 -13.04 -12.85 13.43
C PRO A 98 -12.07 -13.30 12.34
N GLN A 99 -12.58 -14.06 11.35
CA GLN A 99 -11.79 -14.67 10.27
C GLN A 99 -10.84 -13.67 9.59
N CYS A 100 -11.21 -12.38 9.57
CA CYS A 100 -10.37 -11.29 9.08
C CYS A 100 -9.05 -11.16 9.87
N LEU A 101 -9.05 -11.23 11.21
CA LEU A 101 -7.81 -11.08 11.99
C LEU A 101 -6.79 -12.21 11.74
N LEU A 102 -7.25 -13.42 11.40
CA LEU A 102 -6.37 -14.53 11.03
C LEU A 102 -5.80 -14.36 9.61
N GLN A 103 -6.60 -13.86 8.67
CA GLN A 103 -6.09 -13.52 7.32
C GLN A 103 -5.07 -12.37 7.38
N TRP A 104 -5.24 -11.43 8.30
CA TRP A 104 -4.42 -10.21 8.36
C TRP A 104 -3.06 -10.45 9.01
N GLY A 105 -2.95 -11.37 9.97
CA GLY A 105 -1.65 -11.76 10.56
C GLY A 105 -0.65 -12.26 9.50
N ASN A 106 -1.09 -13.16 8.62
CA ASN A 106 -0.26 -13.71 7.54
C ASN A 106 0.03 -12.69 6.41
N ALA A 107 -0.78 -11.64 6.29
CA ALA A 107 -0.61 -10.59 5.30
C ALA A 107 0.41 -9.51 5.72
N ILE A 108 0.56 -9.27 7.03
CA ILE A 108 1.33 -8.14 7.59
C ILE A 108 2.75 -8.55 8.01
N ILE A 109 2.93 -9.81 8.39
CA ILE A 109 4.23 -10.44 8.71
C ILE A 109 4.45 -11.57 7.70
N PRO A 110 5.16 -11.34 6.59
CA PRO A 110 5.71 -12.46 5.84
C PRO A 110 6.80 -13.14 6.69
N ASP A 111 6.89 -14.46 6.64
CA ASP A 111 8.03 -15.22 7.15
C ASP A 111 9.37 -14.64 6.65
#